data_AF-A0A101I4N8-F1
#
_entry.id   AF-A0A101I4N8-F1
#
_cell.length_a   1.000
_cell.length_b   1.000
_cell.length_c   1.000
_cell.angle_alpha   90.00
_cell.angle_beta   90.00
_cell.angle_gamma   90.00
#
_symmetry.space_group_name_H-M   'P 1'
#
loop_
_entity.id
_entity.type
_entity.pdbx_description
1 polymer ?
#
loop_
_entity_poly.entity_id
_entity_poly.type
_entity_poly.pdbx_seq_one_letter_code
_entity_poly.pdbx_strand_id
1 'polypeptide(L)' 'LKPLIKNDTAVVITTRCRRGHTNTLYGYEGSARRLLEMGVMDGGGLRPEQARLRLAVGLGANFSREDLQLYLLGKK' A
#
# COMPACT_ATOMS: atom_id res chain seq x y z
N LEU A 1 -2.97 -9.22 9.76
CA LEU A 1 -1.95 -8.75 8.77
C LEU A 1 -1.02 -9.86 8.33
N LYS A 2 -0.19 -10.45 9.21
CA LYS A 2 0.75 -11.53 8.84
C LYS A 2 0.13 -12.68 8.01
N PRO A 3 -1.07 -13.22 8.34
CA PRO A 3 -1.69 -14.26 7.52
C PRO A 3 -2.10 -13.81 6.12
N LEU A 4 -2.59 -12.56 5.98
CA LEU A 4 -3.00 -11.99 4.69
C LEU A 4 -1.79 -11.82 3.76
N ILE A 5 -0.70 -11.30 4.32
CA ILE A 5 0.56 -11.12 3.59
C ILE A 5 1.12 -12.48 3.16
N LYS A 6 1.10 -13.48 4.06
CA LYS A 6 1.55 -14.84 3.75
C LYS A 6 0.73 -15.49 2.63
N ASN A 7 -0.56 -15.15 2.53
CA ASN A 7 -1.46 -15.64 1.50
C ASN A 7 -1.44 -14.77 0.23
N ASP A 8 -0.40 -13.96 0.04
CA ASP A 8 -0.21 -13.05 -1.10
C ASP A 8 -1.39 -12.08 -1.35
N THR A 9 -2.18 -11.81 -0.31
CA THR A 9 -3.28 -10.85 -0.41
C THR A 9 -2.70 -9.44 -0.53
N ALA A 10 -3.19 -8.67 -1.50
CA ALA A 10 -2.80 -7.29 -1.70
C ALA A 10 -3.26 -6.43 -0.50
N VAL A 11 -2.29 -5.84 0.22
CA VAL A 11 -2.54 -4.93 1.35
C VAL A 11 -1.85 -3.61 1.06
N VAL A 12 -2.57 -2.50 1.21
CA VAL A 12 -2.06 -1.14 0.99
C VAL A 12 -2.21 -0.34 2.28
N ILE A 13 -1.19 0.43 2.66
CA ILE A 13 -1.26 1.40 3.77
C ILE A 13 -1.38 2.83 3.25
N THR A 14 -2.26 3.62 3.86
CA THR A 14 -2.44 5.05 3.60
C THR A 14 -2.54 5.81 4.91
N THR A 15 -2.41 7.15 4.85
CA THR A 15 -2.62 8.01 6.01
C THR A 15 -4.11 8.31 6.20
N ARG A 16 -4.55 8.44 7.46
CA ARG A 16 -5.89 8.96 7.80
C ARG A 16 -5.97 10.48 7.65
N CYS A 17 -4.84 11.16 7.54
CA CYS A 17 -4.79 12.62 7.40
C CYS A 17 -5.33 13.05 6.04
N ARG A 18 -5.99 14.22 5.99
CA ARG A 18 -6.52 14.78 4.73
C ARG A 18 -5.45 15.06 3.68
N ARG A 19 -4.21 15.33 4.12
CA ARG A 19 -3.03 15.57 3.28
C ARG A 19 -1.81 14.96 3.96
N GLY A 20 -0.89 14.45 3.15
CA GLY A 20 0.33 13.78 3.61
C GLY A 20 0.43 12.36 3.07
N HIS A 21 1.41 11.61 3.58
CA HIS A 21 1.62 10.20 3.26
C HIS A 21 2.15 9.47 4.50
N THR A 22 2.13 8.14 4.47
CA THR A 22 2.69 7.32 5.54
C THR A 22 4.22 7.34 5.45
N ASN A 23 4.91 7.81 6.49
CA ASN A 23 6.37 7.93 6.49
C ASN A 23 7.03 6.80 7.30
N THR A 24 8.26 6.43 6.96
CA THR A 24 9.04 5.32 7.52
C THR A 24 10.04 5.76 8.61
N LEU A 25 9.84 6.96 9.17
CA LEU A 25 10.73 7.55 10.18
C LEU A 25 10.96 6.65 11.39
N TYR A 26 9.93 5.91 11.82
CA TYR A 26 10.00 5.03 12.99
C TYR A 26 10.15 3.56 12.59
N GLY A 27 10.92 2.79 13.37
CA GLY A 27 11.22 1.38 13.11
C GLY A 27 10.72 0.38 14.15
N TYR A 28 9.84 0.80 15.07
CA TYR A 28 9.26 -0.07 16.09
C TYR A 28 8.26 -1.08 15.49
N GLU A 29 7.86 -2.08 16.28
CA GLU A 29 6.91 -3.11 15.85
C GLU A 29 5.55 -2.51 15.44
N GLY A 30 5.04 -2.88 14.26
CA GLY A 30 3.82 -2.28 13.70
C GLY A 30 4.00 -0.88 13.07
N SER A 31 5.20 -0.30 13.09
CA SER A 31 5.48 0.94 12.34
C SER A 31 5.34 0.74 10.83
N ALA A 32 5.10 1.84 10.11
CA ALA A 32 5.00 1.83 8.65
C ALA A 32 6.23 1.20 7.99
N ARG A 33 7.43 1.49 8.49
CA ARG A 33 8.67 0.88 8.01
C ARG A 33 8.61 -0.64 8.06
N ARG A 34 8.21 -1.21 9.20
CA ARG A 34 8.10 -2.68 9.37
C ARG A 34 7.00 -3.27 8.49
N LEU A 35 5.89 -2.57 8.31
CA LEU A 35 4.81 -3.04 7.42
C LEU A 35 5.25 -3.09 5.95
N LEU A 36 5.99 -2.08 5.47
CA LEU A 36 6.53 -2.07 4.12
C LEU A 36 7.59 -3.16 3.92
N GLU A 37 8.49 -3.35 4.89
CA GLU A 37 9.47 -4.47 4.91
C GLU A 37 8.77 -5.84 4.85
N MET A 38 7.56 -5.96 5.40
CA MET A 38 6.75 -7.17 5.33
C MET A 38 5.99 -7.34 4.01
N GLY A 39 6.06 -6.41 3.06
CA GLY A 39 5.39 -6.51 1.76
C GLY A 39 3.99 -5.87 1.69
N VAL A 40 3.63 -5.03 2.67
CA VAL A 40 2.51 -4.10 2.52
C VAL A 40 2.90 -3.03 1.49
N MET A 41 1.99 -2.69 0.58
CA MET A 41 2.20 -1.70 -0.45
C MET A 41 2.03 -0.27 0.09
N ASP A 42 2.88 0.64 -0.39
CA ASP A 42 2.79 2.07 -0.08
C ASP A 42 1.73 2.74 -0.95
N GLY A 43 0.70 3.32 -0.32
CA GLY A 43 -0.31 4.12 -1.00
C GLY A 43 0.12 5.57 -1.31
N GLY A 44 1.30 5.99 -0.84
CA GLY A 44 1.87 7.31 -1.08
C GLY A 44 0.93 8.43 -0.61
N GLY A 45 0.67 9.39 -1.50
CA GLY A 45 -0.22 10.53 -1.24
C GLY A 45 -1.71 10.26 -1.50
N LEU A 46 -2.11 9.02 -1.80
CA LEU A 46 -3.51 8.69 -2.04
C LEU A 46 -4.33 8.76 -0.77
N ARG A 47 -5.56 9.28 -0.90
CA ARG A 47 -6.58 9.13 0.14
C ARG A 47 -7.03 7.67 0.22
N PRO A 48 -7.50 7.18 1.38
CA PRO A 48 -7.93 5.79 1.55
C PRO A 48 -8.95 5.33 0.49
N GLU A 49 -9.90 6.19 0.12
CA GLU A 49 -10.89 5.90 -0.92
C GLU A 49 -10.27 5.81 -2.32
N GLN A 50 -9.27 6.65 -2.62
CA GLN A 50 -8.56 6.60 -3.90
C GLN A 50 -7.71 5.33 -4.00
N ALA A 51 -6.99 4.98 -2.92
CA ALA A 51 -6.20 3.75 -2.87
C ALA A 51 -7.08 2.51 -3.04
N ARG A 52 -8.25 2.46 -2.40
CA ARG A 52 -9.21 1.37 -2.57
C ARG A 52 -9.67 1.22 -4.03
N LEU A 53 -10.04 2.32 -4.69
CA LEU A 53 -10.48 2.29 -6.09
C LEU A 53 -9.36 1.85 -7.02
N ARG A 54 -8.16 2.43 -6.86
CA ARG A 54 -6.99 2.06 -7.69
C ARG A 54 -6.58 0.61 -7.50
N LEU A 55 -6.63 0.11 -6.26
CA LEU A 55 -6.33 -1.28 -5.97
C LEU A 55 -7.33 -2.22 -6.66
N ALA A 56 -8.64 -1.91 -6.58
CA ALA A 56 -9.67 -2.69 -7.26
C ALA A 56 -9.47 -2.71 -8.78
N VAL A 57 -9.18 -1.55 -9.39
CA VAL A 57 -8.91 -1.43 -10.83
C VAL A 57 -7.66 -2.20 -11.23
N GLY A 58 -6.55 -2.05 -10.50
CA GLY A 58 -5.29 -2.73 -10.81
C GLY A 58 -5.39 -4.25 -10.68
N LEU A 59 -6.12 -4.74 -9.66
CA LEU A 59 -6.41 -6.17 -9.51
C LEU A 59 -7.28 -6.68 -10.67
N GLY A 60 -8.31 -5.94 -11.06
CA GLY A 60 -9.15 -6.28 -12.22
C GLY A 60 -8.40 -6.24 -13.56
N ALA A 61 -7.32 -5.47 -13.64
CA ALA A 61 -6.43 -5.40 -14.80
C ALA A 61 -5.30 -6.44 -14.77
N ASN A 62 -5.31 -7.40 -13.82
CA ASN A 62 -4.27 -8.42 -13.63
C ASN A 62 -2.85 -7.84 -13.51
N PHE A 63 -2.70 -6.69 -12.86
CA PHE A 63 -1.37 -6.13 -12.58
C PHE A 63 -0.58 -7.06 -11.64
N SER A 64 0.72 -7.22 -11.92
CA SER A 64 1.62 -7.83 -10.95
C SER A 64 1.70 -6.99 -9.68
N ARG A 65 2.29 -7.54 -8.62
CA ARG A 65 2.52 -6.81 -7.37
C ARG A 65 3.34 -5.55 -7.58
N GLU A 66 4.37 -5.62 -8.41
CA GLU A 66 5.27 -4.51 -8.75
C GLU A 66 4.51 -3.44 -9.52
N ASP A 67 3.69 -3.88 -10.48
CA ASP A 67 2.82 -3.00 -11.25
C ASP A 67 1.77 -2.31 -10.41
N LEU A 68 1.16 -3.01 -9.46
CA LEU A 68 0.23 -2.44 -8.48
C LEU A 68 0.92 -1.37 -7.64
N GLN A 69 2.14 -1.63 -7.16
CA GLN A 69 2.90 -0.67 -6.37
C GLN A 69 3.24 0.60 -7.17
N LEU A 70 3.69 0.45 -8.42
CA LEU A 70 3.98 1.61 -9.29
C LEU A 70 2.70 2.37 -9.64
N TYR A 71 1.62 1.65 -9.94
CA TYR A 71 0.32 2.23 -10.19
C TYR A 71 -0.11 3.04 -8.98
N LEU A 72 -0.18 2.48 -7.77
CA LEU A 72 -0.56 3.21 -6.55
C LEU A 72 0.26 4.49 -6.33
N LEU A 73 1.56 4.48 -6.62
CA LEU A 73 2.44 5.66 -6.51
C LEU A 73 2.27 6.69 -7.63
N GLY A 74 1.42 6.42 -8.63
CA GLY A 74 1.20 7.31 -9.77
C GLY A 74 2.39 7.37 -10.73
N LYS A 75 3.20 6.30 -10.78
CA LYS A 75 4.43 6.21 -11.59
C LYS A 75 4.26 5.29 -12.81
N LYS A 76 3.03 4.86 -13.09
CA LYS A 76 2.65 4.00 -14.21
C LYS A 76 1.48 4.62 -14.94
#